data_AF-A0AAU2BZY4-F1
#
_entry.id   AF-A0AAU2BZY4-F1
#
_cell.length_a   1.000
_cell.length_b   1.000
_cell.length_c   1.000
_cell.angle_alpha   90.00
_cell.angle_beta   90.00
_cell.angle_gamma   90.00
#
_symmetry.space_group_name_H-M   'P 1'
#
loop_
_entity.id
_entity.type
_entity.pdbx_description
1 polymer ?
#
loop_
_entity_poly.entity_id
_entity_poly.type
_entity_poly.pdbx_seq_one_letter_code
_entity_poly.pdbx_strand_id
1 'polypeptide(L)'
;MSRLKRSDRPYDIVLFGATGFVGTLTAEYLAAHAPDGLRWAIAGRGGEKLERLRERLGGDVGVLRADVSDPASLRALAEQARVVATTVGPYVSYGEELVAACADTGADYLDLTGEPEFVDLMYVRHDARARETGARLLHACGFDSVPHDLGVYFTVRQLPEGVPLTVDGFVSVDATFSGGTFASALGQFARGRQMLAAARERGRHEPRLMGRRAAAPVGPPRFAPEVGAWALPLPTIDPQIVLRSARALPRYGPDFRYRHYAAVRRLPVAVGGVAAVGTLAAAAQLPPARRWLSDRLKPGEGPSAQKRARSWFSVRFVGEGGGRRVCTEVAGGDPGYDETAKMFAEAALALACDDLPPTAGQVTTAVAMGDALTGRLTRAGVRFRVASRR
;
A
#
# COMPACT_ATOMS: atom_id res chain seq x y z
N MET A 1 26.45 9.87 18.94
CA MET A 1 25.79 8.67 19.48
C MET A 1 26.00 7.53 18.48
N SER A 2 26.56 6.40 18.92
CA SER A 2 26.74 5.21 18.07
C SER A 2 25.37 4.71 17.62
N ARG A 3 25.12 4.59 16.30
CA ARG A 3 23.87 3.99 15.80
C ARG A 3 23.82 2.53 16.27
N LEU A 4 22.71 2.11 16.87
CA LEU A 4 22.49 0.69 17.19
C LEU A 4 22.53 -0.12 15.89
N LYS A 5 23.25 -1.25 15.88
CA LYS A 5 23.15 -2.18 14.76
C LYS A 5 21.72 -2.73 14.74
N ARG A 6 21.26 -3.11 13.55
CA ARG A 6 19.89 -3.57 13.33
C ARG A 6 19.52 -4.76 14.24
N SER A 7 20.46 -5.66 14.52
CA SER A 7 20.32 -6.80 15.45
C SER A 7 20.09 -6.40 16.91
N ASP A 8 20.54 -5.20 17.30
CA ASP A 8 20.63 -4.80 18.71
C ASP A 8 19.40 -4.01 19.16
N ARG A 9 18.44 -3.80 18.25
CA ARG A 9 17.20 -3.09 18.55
C ARG A 9 16.29 -3.94 19.44
N PRO A 10 15.63 -3.36 20.45
CA PRO A 10 14.72 -4.07 21.34
C PRO A 10 13.58 -4.79 20.61
N TYR A 11 13.04 -4.17 19.54
CA TYR A 11 11.91 -4.71 18.79
C TYR A 11 12.27 -4.97 17.32
N ASP A 12 11.82 -6.10 16.83
CA ASP A 12 11.82 -6.43 15.41
C ASP A 12 10.75 -5.64 14.67
N ILE A 13 9.55 -5.48 15.27
CA ILE A 13 8.44 -4.71 14.71
C ILE A 13 7.84 -3.78 15.77
N VAL A 14 7.57 -2.53 15.38
CA VAL A 14 6.70 -1.63 16.14
C VAL A 14 5.51 -1.22 15.27
N LEU A 15 4.29 -1.48 15.76
CA LEU A 15 3.04 -1.06 15.12
C LEU A 15 2.54 0.26 15.72
N PHE A 16 2.76 1.37 15.02
CA PHE A 16 2.32 2.70 15.41
C PHE A 16 0.91 3.01 14.90
N GLY A 17 0.03 3.49 15.80
CA GLY A 17 -1.40 3.65 15.51
C GLY A 17 -2.23 2.41 15.84
N ALA A 18 -1.71 1.51 16.68
CA ALA A 18 -2.32 0.22 17.00
C ALA A 18 -3.76 0.31 17.56
N THR A 19 -4.14 1.43 18.19
CA THR A 19 -5.50 1.61 18.72
C THR A 19 -6.50 2.15 17.69
N GLY A 20 -6.07 2.39 16.45
CA GLY A 20 -6.96 2.67 15.32
C GLY A 20 -7.65 1.40 14.84
N PHE A 21 -8.65 1.53 13.96
CA PHE A 21 -9.43 0.37 13.49
C PHE A 21 -8.56 -0.67 12.77
N VAL A 22 -7.85 -0.25 11.71
CA VAL A 22 -6.93 -1.14 10.98
C VAL A 22 -5.73 -1.53 11.84
N GLY A 23 -5.24 -0.62 12.68
CA GLY A 23 -4.17 -0.91 13.64
C GLY A 23 -4.53 -2.03 14.61
N THR A 24 -5.78 -2.07 15.10
CA THR A 24 -6.26 -3.12 16.00
C THR A 24 -6.31 -4.46 15.27
N LEU A 25 -6.89 -4.50 14.06
CA LEU A 25 -6.92 -5.72 13.24
C LEU A 25 -5.52 -6.22 12.89
N THR A 26 -4.58 -5.31 12.62
CA THR A 26 -3.18 -5.66 12.34
C THR A 26 -2.51 -6.23 13.59
N ALA A 27 -2.75 -5.64 14.77
CA ALA A 27 -2.22 -6.14 16.03
C ALA A 27 -2.77 -7.53 16.37
N GLU A 28 -4.08 -7.74 16.19
CA GLU A 28 -4.74 -9.05 16.36
C GLU A 28 -4.16 -10.08 15.39
N TYR A 29 -3.92 -9.69 14.13
CA TYR A 29 -3.28 -10.57 13.17
C TYR A 29 -1.85 -10.96 13.58
N LEU A 30 -1.03 -9.98 14.00
CA LEU A 30 0.33 -10.22 14.48
C LEU A 30 0.35 -11.12 15.71
N ALA A 31 -0.51 -10.89 16.70
CA ALA A 31 -0.60 -11.74 17.88
C ALA A 31 -0.95 -13.20 17.54
N ALA A 32 -1.77 -13.41 16.51
CA ALA A 32 -2.18 -14.75 16.08
C ALA A 32 -1.18 -15.47 15.15
N HIS A 33 -0.31 -14.74 14.43
CA HIS A 33 0.50 -15.31 13.33
C HIS A 33 2.00 -14.98 13.40
N ALA A 34 2.43 -14.14 14.36
CA ALA A 34 3.86 -13.89 14.56
C ALA A 34 4.59 -15.19 14.89
N PRO A 35 5.78 -15.43 14.31
CA PRO A 35 6.60 -16.58 14.68
C PRO A 35 7.09 -16.46 16.13
N ASP A 36 7.34 -17.60 16.76
CA ASP A 36 7.92 -17.65 18.10
C ASP A 36 9.24 -16.87 18.16
N GLY A 37 9.42 -16.11 19.25
CA GLY A 37 10.61 -15.29 19.47
C GLY A 37 10.62 -13.94 18.76
N LEU A 38 9.59 -13.58 17.98
CA LEU A 38 9.46 -12.23 17.43
C LEU A 38 9.22 -11.22 18.55
N ARG A 39 10.11 -10.24 18.70
CA ARG A 39 9.93 -9.15 19.67
C ARG A 39 9.19 -8.02 19.00
N TRP A 40 7.97 -7.73 19.42
CA TRP A 40 7.20 -6.65 18.83
C TRP A 40 6.44 -5.83 19.86
N ALA A 41 6.10 -4.59 19.47
CA ALA A 41 5.38 -3.66 20.33
C ALA A 41 4.26 -2.94 19.59
N ILE A 42 3.22 -2.57 20.33
CA ILE A 42 2.18 -1.64 19.89
C ILE A 42 2.51 -0.22 20.37
N ALA A 43 2.23 0.76 19.53
CA ALA A 43 2.54 2.16 19.82
C ALA A 43 1.40 3.12 19.47
N GLY A 44 1.33 4.21 20.24
CA GLY A 44 0.34 5.27 20.06
C GLY A 44 0.34 6.28 21.21
N ARG A 45 -0.58 7.24 21.14
CA ARG A 45 -0.67 8.34 22.12
C ARG A 45 -1.38 7.94 23.41
N GLY A 46 -2.42 7.11 23.30
CA GLY A 46 -3.31 6.77 24.41
C GLY A 46 -2.83 5.57 25.19
N GLY A 47 -2.02 5.80 26.24
CA GLY A 47 -1.46 4.73 27.09
C GLY A 47 -2.49 3.71 27.56
N GLU A 48 -3.60 4.16 28.16
CA GLU A 48 -4.64 3.22 28.64
C GLU A 48 -5.30 2.40 27.52
N LYS A 49 -5.46 2.97 26.32
CA LYS A 49 -6.02 2.24 25.17
C LYS A 49 -5.05 1.17 24.66
N LEU A 50 -3.74 1.46 24.71
CA LEU A 50 -2.70 0.51 24.36
C LEU A 50 -2.66 -0.64 25.38
N GLU A 51 -2.73 -0.32 26.67
CA GLU A 51 -2.73 -1.35 27.73
C GLU A 51 -3.92 -2.31 27.58
N ARG A 52 -5.13 -1.78 27.40
CA ARG A 52 -6.32 -2.61 27.11
C ARG A 52 -6.19 -3.42 25.82
N LEU A 53 -5.49 -2.90 24.81
CA LEU A 53 -5.22 -3.67 23.60
C LEU A 53 -4.23 -4.80 23.90
N ARG A 54 -3.12 -4.53 24.59
CA ARG A 54 -2.13 -5.54 25.01
C ARG A 54 -2.79 -6.68 25.79
N GLU A 55 -3.62 -6.35 26.78
CA GLU A 55 -4.35 -7.35 27.59
C GLU A 55 -5.22 -8.28 26.73
N ARG A 56 -5.88 -7.74 25.69
CA ARG A 56 -6.69 -8.54 24.76
C ARG A 56 -5.87 -9.40 23.81
N LEU A 57 -4.70 -8.91 23.38
CA LEU A 57 -3.81 -9.65 22.50
C LEU A 57 -3.15 -10.82 23.23
N GLY A 58 -2.88 -10.65 24.53
CA GLY A 58 -2.10 -11.62 25.31
C GLY A 58 -0.64 -11.66 24.86
N GLY A 59 0.14 -12.57 25.47
CA GLY A 59 1.55 -12.76 25.15
C GLY A 59 2.47 -11.61 25.59
N ASP A 60 3.73 -11.68 25.15
CA ASP A 60 4.77 -10.70 25.49
C ASP A 60 4.83 -9.58 24.43
N VAL A 61 3.81 -8.70 24.45
CA VAL A 61 3.71 -7.56 23.53
C VAL A 61 4.14 -6.28 24.24
N GLY A 62 5.17 -5.62 23.71
CA GLY A 62 5.65 -4.33 24.23
C GLY A 62 4.66 -3.18 24.00
N VAL A 63 4.74 -2.14 24.83
CA VAL A 63 3.92 -0.92 24.68
C VAL A 63 4.84 0.30 24.64
N LEU A 64 4.70 1.10 23.58
CA LEU A 64 5.46 2.34 23.40
C LEU A 64 4.51 3.53 23.25
N ARG A 65 4.87 4.65 23.87
CA ARG A 65 4.14 5.92 23.69
C ARG A 65 4.85 6.76 22.64
N ALA A 66 4.10 7.25 21.67
CA ALA A 66 4.59 8.19 20.67
C ALA A 66 3.44 9.08 20.16
N ASP A 67 3.75 10.33 19.85
CA ASP A 67 2.83 11.32 19.28
C ASP A 67 3.43 11.91 18.01
N VAL A 68 2.59 12.07 16.99
CA VAL A 68 2.98 12.71 15.72
C VAL A 68 3.28 14.20 15.90
N SER A 69 2.82 14.82 16.99
CA SER A 69 3.16 16.21 17.35
C SER A 69 4.49 16.34 18.10
N ASP A 70 5.13 15.23 18.46
CA ASP A 70 6.40 15.18 19.18
C ASP A 70 7.45 14.40 18.37
N PRO A 71 8.25 15.09 17.52
CA PRO A 71 9.29 14.46 16.72
C PRO A 71 10.33 13.66 17.53
N ALA A 72 10.59 14.05 18.79
CA ALA A 72 11.53 13.32 19.64
C ALA A 72 10.97 11.93 20.00
N SER A 73 9.65 11.83 20.24
CA SER A 73 9.00 10.54 20.48
C SER A 73 9.02 9.62 19.25
N LEU A 74 8.84 10.17 18.04
CA LEU A 74 8.91 9.40 16.80
C LEU A 74 10.32 8.89 16.51
N ARG A 75 11.33 9.72 16.81
CA ARG A 75 12.73 9.31 16.73
C ARG A 75 13.04 8.18 17.70
N ALA A 76 12.64 8.32 18.97
CA ALA A 76 12.82 7.28 19.98
C ALA A 76 12.13 5.96 19.59
N LEU A 77 10.96 6.05 18.94
CA LEU A 77 10.26 4.87 18.39
C LEU A 77 11.08 4.20 17.27
N ALA A 78 11.58 4.97 16.31
CA ALA A 78 12.38 4.45 15.19
C ALA A 78 13.72 3.84 15.64
N GLU A 79 14.37 4.40 16.66
CA GLU A 79 15.62 3.87 17.22
C GLU A 79 15.45 2.51 17.90
N GLN A 80 14.23 2.20 18.39
CA GLN A 80 13.93 0.95 19.10
C GLN A 80 13.46 -0.20 18.19
N ALA A 81 13.19 0.07 16.91
CA ALA A 81 12.51 -0.88 16.03
C ALA A 81 13.34 -1.21 14.78
N ARG A 82 13.43 -2.48 14.35
CA ARG A 82 13.98 -2.81 13.02
C ARG A 82 13.03 -2.40 11.89
N VAL A 83 11.74 -2.50 12.15
CA VAL A 83 10.64 -2.18 11.25
C VAL A 83 9.60 -1.37 12.01
N VAL A 84 9.21 -0.21 11.47
CA VAL A 84 8.11 0.61 11.97
C VAL A 84 6.95 0.55 10.97
N ALA A 85 5.85 -0.06 11.41
CA ALA A 85 4.60 -0.17 10.67
C ALA A 85 3.61 0.88 11.20
N THR A 86 3.21 1.87 10.40
CA THR A 86 2.26 2.90 10.84
C THR A 86 0.90 2.81 10.15
N THR A 87 -0.15 2.93 10.94
CA THR A 87 -1.54 3.12 10.47
C THR A 87 -2.06 4.52 10.80
N VAL A 88 -1.16 5.48 11.09
CA VAL A 88 -1.52 6.84 11.51
C VAL A 88 -1.58 7.75 10.28
N GLY A 89 -2.78 7.94 9.76
CA GLY A 89 -3.10 8.93 8.73
C GLY A 89 -3.97 10.10 9.25
N PRO A 90 -4.25 11.12 8.41
CA PRO A 90 -3.78 11.31 7.03
C PRO A 90 -2.26 11.55 6.95
N TYR A 91 -1.59 10.86 6.03
CA TYR A 91 -0.13 10.78 5.95
C TYR A 91 0.49 12.07 5.43
N VAL A 92 -0.16 12.77 4.51
CA VAL A 92 0.29 14.12 4.08
C VAL A 92 0.43 15.08 5.26
N SER A 93 -0.37 14.90 6.32
CA SER A 93 -0.35 15.78 7.50
C SER A 93 0.52 15.26 8.64
N TYR A 94 0.61 13.95 8.83
CA TYR A 94 1.21 13.34 10.02
C TYR A 94 2.34 12.35 9.75
N GLY A 95 2.57 11.98 8.49
CA GLY A 95 3.47 10.88 8.13
C GLY A 95 4.94 11.27 8.02
N GLU A 96 5.24 12.52 7.65
CA GLU A 96 6.59 12.95 7.26
C GLU A 96 7.62 12.76 8.36
N GLU A 97 7.35 13.24 9.57
CA GLU A 97 8.29 13.17 10.69
C GLU A 97 8.70 11.72 11.03
N LEU A 98 7.78 10.77 10.89
CA LEU A 98 8.09 9.36 11.13
C LEU A 98 8.93 8.76 9.99
N VAL A 99 8.66 9.14 8.73
CA VAL A 99 9.50 8.76 7.59
C VAL A 99 10.92 9.29 7.77
N ALA A 100 11.05 10.57 8.14
CA ALA A 100 12.34 11.21 8.41
C ALA A 100 13.11 10.47 9.53
N ALA A 101 12.44 10.18 10.65
CA ALA A 101 13.03 9.42 11.75
C ALA A 101 13.51 8.02 11.32
N CYS A 102 12.72 7.30 10.52
CA CYS A 102 13.11 5.97 10.02
C CYS A 102 14.30 6.07 9.05
N ALA A 103 14.26 7.02 8.12
CA ALA A 103 15.35 7.28 7.18
C ALA A 103 16.65 7.64 7.90
N ASP A 104 16.60 8.44 8.98
CA ASP A 104 17.78 8.85 9.74
C ASP A 104 18.38 7.75 10.60
N THR A 105 17.53 6.92 11.18
CA THR A 105 17.93 5.85 12.10
C THR A 105 18.30 4.57 11.36
N GLY A 106 17.91 4.41 10.10
CA GLY A 106 18.06 3.14 9.37
C GLY A 106 16.98 2.11 9.71
N ALA A 107 15.85 2.54 10.29
CA ALA A 107 14.68 1.68 10.48
C ALA A 107 13.94 1.52 9.15
N ASP A 108 13.40 0.33 8.88
CA ASP A 108 12.43 0.22 7.80
C ASP A 108 11.13 0.89 8.19
N TYR A 109 10.47 1.48 7.21
CA TYR A 109 9.18 2.13 7.34
C TYR A 109 8.17 1.46 6.41
N LEU A 110 6.96 1.25 6.92
CA LEU A 110 5.79 0.89 6.12
C LEU A 110 4.52 1.59 6.57
N ASP A 111 3.68 1.95 5.60
CA ASP A 111 2.38 2.57 5.83
C ASP A 111 1.25 1.99 4.95
N LEU A 112 0.05 2.51 5.14
CA LEU A 112 -1.15 2.21 4.35
C LEU A 112 -1.61 3.41 3.50
N THR A 113 -0.69 4.27 3.06
CA THR A 113 -1.07 5.50 2.36
C THR A 113 -1.66 5.21 0.99
N GLY A 114 -2.79 5.87 0.70
CA GLY A 114 -3.36 5.98 -0.64
C GLY A 114 -3.12 7.36 -1.27
N GLU A 115 -2.15 8.13 -0.75
CA GLU A 115 -1.96 9.56 -1.06
C GLU A 115 -0.71 9.78 -1.94
N PRO A 116 -0.84 9.91 -3.27
CA PRO A 116 0.31 10.03 -4.17
C PRO A 116 1.22 11.21 -3.87
N GLU A 117 0.65 12.34 -3.45
CA GLU A 117 1.41 13.52 -3.04
C GLU A 117 2.40 13.18 -1.93
N PHE A 118 1.96 12.48 -0.89
CA PHE A 118 2.82 12.09 0.22
C PHE A 118 3.98 11.22 -0.27
N VAL A 119 3.68 10.19 -1.06
CA VAL A 119 4.71 9.25 -1.53
C VAL A 119 5.76 9.93 -2.41
N ASP A 120 5.37 10.89 -3.25
CA ASP A 120 6.31 11.64 -4.07
C ASP A 120 7.17 12.61 -3.25
N LEU A 121 6.59 13.31 -2.28
CA LEU A 121 7.34 14.20 -1.39
C LEU A 121 8.34 13.42 -0.52
N MET A 122 7.95 12.25 0.00
CA MET A 122 8.85 11.41 0.81
C MET A 122 10.03 10.89 0.00
N TYR A 123 9.84 10.60 -1.30
CA TYR A 123 10.96 10.29 -2.19
C TYR A 123 11.93 11.46 -2.28
N VAL A 124 11.42 12.65 -2.61
CA VAL A 124 12.24 13.85 -2.81
C VAL A 124 13.04 14.20 -1.55
N ARG A 125 12.41 14.09 -0.38
CA ARG A 125 12.99 14.54 0.89
C ARG A 125 13.85 13.50 1.59
N HIS A 126 13.52 12.20 1.48
CA HIS A 126 14.09 11.18 2.35
C HIS A 126 14.69 9.96 1.63
N ASP A 127 14.51 9.79 0.31
CA ASP A 127 15.08 8.63 -0.42
C ASP A 127 16.60 8.57 -0.28
N ALA A 128 17.31 9.68 -0.55
CA ALA A 128 18.77 9.73 -0.47
C ALA A 128 19.26 9.35 0.93
N ARG A 129 18.62 9.89 1.97
CA ARG A 129 18.97 9.60 3.36
C ARG A 129 18.73 8.14 3.72
N ALA A 130 17.59 7.58 3.31
CA ALA A 130 17.29 6.18 3.53
C ALA A 130 18.27 5.25 2.79
N ARG A 131 18.78 5.64 1.61
CA ARG A 131 19.86 4.92 0.92
C ARG A 131 21.17 4.92 1.70
N GLU A 132 21.56 6.06 2.27
CA GLU A 132 22.78 6.17 3.08
C GLU A 132 22.74 5.32 4.36
N THR A 133 21.56 5.23 4.99
CA THR A 133 21.40 4.51 6.27
C THR A 133 21.01 3.05 6.10
N GLY A 134 20.61 2.64 4.89
CA GLY A 134 20.11 1.30 4.60
C GLY A 134 18.63 1.09 4.98
N ALA A 135 17.90 2.15 5.33
CA ALA A 135 16.46 2.07 5.54
C ALA A 135 15.72 1.78 4.24
N ARG A 136 14.65 0.98 4.33
CA ARG A 136 13.67 0.80 3.25
C ARG A 136 12.41 1.58 3.62
N LEU A 137 11.96 2.47 2.72
CA LEU A 137 10.71 3.23 2.87
C LEU A 137 9.68 2.64 1.92
N LEU A 138 8.71 1.90 2.46
CA LEU A 138 7.64 1.27 1.71
C LEU A 138 6.32 2.00 1.98
N HIS A 139 5.59 2.30 0.92
CA HIS A 139 4.30 2.97 1.01
C HIS A 139 3.21 2.08 0.43
N ALA A 140 1.96 2.31 0.84
CA ALA A 140 0.78 1.61 0.31
C ALA A 140 0.83 0.07 0.53
N CYS A 141 1.30 -0.37 1.70
CA CYS A 141 1.49 -1.78 2.05
C CYS A 141 0.18 -2.49 2.48
N GLY A 142 -0.96 -2.03 1.97
CA GLY A 142 -2.28 -2.64 2.17
C GLY A 142 -2.90 -3.10 0.86
N PHE A 143 -4.23 -3.24 0.85
CA PHE A 143 -4.96 -3.51 -0.40
C PHE A 143 -4.71 -2.44 -1.46
N ASP A 144 -4.52 -1.19 -1.03
CA ASP A 144 -4.28 -0.02 -1.89
C ASP A 144 -2.94 -0.05 -2.67
N SER A 145 -2.19 -1.16 -2.69
CA SER A 145 -1.20 -1.47 -3.73
C SER A 145 -0.65 -2.89 -3.72
N VAL A 146 -0.61 -3.61 -2.59
CA VAL A 146 0.00 -4.96 -2.50
C VAL A 146 -0.53 -5.95 -3.55
N PRO A 147 -1.86 -6.17 -3.71
CA PRO A 147 -2.36 -7.12 -4.70
C PRO A 147 -2.11 -6.63 -6.14
N HIS A 148 -1.97 -5.33 -6.35
CA HIS A 148 -1.74 -4.71 -7.65
C HIS A 148 -0.26 -4.84 -8.08
N ASP A 149 0.65 -4.45 -7.19
CA ASP A 149 2.10 -4.49 -7.41
C ASP A 149 2.60 -5.93 -7.54
N LEU A 150 2.29 -6.79 -6.55
CA LEU A 150 2.68 -8.20 -6.58
C LEU A 150 1.91 -8.98 -7.66
N GLY A 151 0.67 -8.60 -7.98
CA GLY A 151 -0.10 -9.24 -9.04
C GLY A 151 0.49 -8.98 -10.43
N VAL A 152 0.93 -7.75 -10.71
CA VAL A 152 1.67 -7.44 -11.94
C VAL A 152 3.01 -8.15 -11.95
N TYR A 153 3.76 -8.12 -10.84
CA TYR A 153 5.04 -8.84 -10.72
C TYR A 153 4.88 -10.33 -11.04
N PHE A 154 3.91 -10.99 -10.41
CA PHE A 154 3.55 -12.39 -10.66
C PHE A 154 3.19 -12.64 -12.13
N THR A 155 2.43 -11.72 -12.75
CA THR A 155 2.02 -11.82 -14.17
C THR A 155 3.20 -11.71 -15.11
N VAL A 156 4.05 -10.71 -14.91
CA VAL A 156 5.25 -10.44 -15.71
C VAL A 156 6.18 -11.67 -15.68
N ARG A 157 6.34 -12.32 -14.51
CA ARG A 157 7.14 -13.54 -14.37
C ARG A 157 6.69 -14.72 -15.24
N GLN A 158 5.45 -14.69 -15.74
CA GLN A 158 4.91 -15.72 -16.63
C GLN A 158 5.10 -15.41 -18.12
N LEU A 159 5.57 -14.22 -18.48
CA LEU A 159 5.83 -13.78 -19.85
C LEU A 159 7.32 -13.97 -20.21
N PRO A 160 7.71 -13.96 -21.50
CA PRO A 160 9.13 -13.98 -21.87
C PRO A 160 9.92 -12.80 -21.28
N GLU A 161 11.21 -13.01 -21.04
CA GLU A 161 12.13 -11.95 -20.57
C GLU A 161 12.71 -11.15 -21.74
N GLY A 162 13.19 -9.94 -21.46
CA GLY A 162 13.89 -9.11 -22.45
C GLY A 162 13.02 -8.54 -23.59
N VAL A 163 11.72 -8.80 -23.59
CA VAL A 163 10.77 -8.32 -24.62
C VAL A 163 9.86 -7.21 -24.06
N PRO A 164 9.29 -6.34 -24.93
CA PRO A 164 8.23 -5.42 -24.52
C PRO A 164 7.03 -6.15 -23.91
N LEU A 165 6.50 -5.61 -22.80
CA LEU A 165 5.39 -6.20 -22.06
C LEU A 165 4.27 -5.18 -21.86
N THR A 166 3.03 -5.64 -21.96
CA THR A 166 1.83 -4.89 -21.57
C THR A 166 1.05 -5.68 -20.52
N VAL A 167 0.53 -4.99 -19.50
CA VAL A 167 -0.33 -5.59 -18.48
C VAL A 167 -1.53 -4.69 -18.22
N ASP A 168 -2.73 -5.25 -18.33
CA ASP A 168 -3.96 -4.59 -17.90
C ASP A 168 -4.46 -5.23 -16.60
N GLY A 169 -4.62 -4.43 -15.55
CA GLY A 169 -5.22 -4.84 -14.28
C GLY A 169 -6.70 -4.49 -14.20
N PHE A 170 -7.53 -5.44 -13.75
CA PHE A 170 -8.98 -5.32 -13.64
C PHE A 170 -9.42 -5.67 -12.21
N VAL A 171 -9.83 -4.65 -11.46
CA VAL A 171 -10.21 -4.76 -10.05
C VAL A 171 -11.72 -4.99 -9.93
N SER A 172 -12.12 -6.06 -9.26
CA SER A 172 -13.49 -6.32 -8.84
C SER A 172 -13.53 -6.47 -7.32
N VAL A 173 -14.41 -5.70 -6.69
CA VAL A 173 -14.61 -5.74 -5.23
C VAL A 173 -16.10 -5.89 -4.94
N ASP A 174 -16.40 -6.64 -3.90
CA ASP A 174 -17.69 -6.62 -3.22
C ASP A 174 -17.42 -6.19 -1.79
N ALA A 175 -17.32 -4.89 -1.58
CA ALA A 175 -16.94 -4.31 -0.31
C ALA A 175 -17.63 -2.96 -0.11
N THR A 176 -17.82 -2.58 1.15
CA THR A 176 -18.27 -1.22 1.50
C THR A 176 -17.15 -0.50 2.21
N PHE A 177 -16.77 0.64 1.66
CA PHE A 177 -15.77 1.52 2.25
C PHE A 177 -16.37 2.31 3.42
N SER A 178 -15.62 2.50 4.52
CA SER A 178 -16.06 3.34 5.65
C SER A 178 -16.14 4.83 5.27
N GLY A 179 -16.78 5.61 6.14
CA GLY A 179 -16.70 7.07 6.10
C GLY A 179 -15.27 7.62 6.12
N GLY A 180 -14.33 6.93 6.79
CA GLY A 180 -12.90 7.31 6.80
C GLY A 180 -12.24 7.19 5.42
N THR A 181 -12.55 6.13 4.68
CA THR A 181 -12.07 5.95 3.29
C THR A 181 -12.67 7.01 2.36
N PHE A 182 -13.96 7.33 2.53
CA PHE A 182 -14.61 8.36 1.73
C PHE A 182 -14.07 9.77 2.03
N ALA A 183 -13.86 10.10 3.31
CA ALA A 183 -13.24 11.37 3.72
C ALA A 183 -11.81 11.50 3.16
N SER A 184 -11.05 10.40 3.15
CA SER A 184 -9.72 10.35 2.56
C SER A 184 -9.76 10.60 1.04
N ALA A 185 -10.69 9.94 0.33
CA ALA A 185 -10.89 10.15 -1.10
C ALA A 185 -11.30 11.60 -1.44
N LEU A 186 -12.20 12.20 -0.65
CA LEU A 186 -12.58 13.62 -0.80
C LEU A 186 -11.39 14.55 -0.57
N GLY A 187 -10.54 14.25 0.42
CA GLY A 187 -9.31 14.98 0.68
C GLY A 187 -8.38 14.96 -0.54
N GLN A 188 -8.18 13.79 -1.13
CA GLN A 188 -7.34 13.62 -2.33
C GLN A 188 -7.91 14.36 -3.55
N PHE A 189 -9.22 14.28 -3.80
CA PHE A 189 -9.83 15.02 -4.91
C PHE A 189 -9.58 16.53 -4.81
N ALA A 190 -9.57 17.09 -3.60
CA ALA A 190 -9.31 18.52 -3.39
C ALA A 190 -7.83 18.93 -3.56
N ARG A 191 -6.90 17.98 -3.74
CA ARG A 191 -5.45 18.23 -3.77
C ARG A 191 -4.77 17.97 -5.12
N GLY A 192 -5.54 17.95 -6.21
CA GLY A 192 -5.01 17.62 -7.54
C GLY A 192 -3.83 18.51 -8.00
N ARG A 193 -3.80 19.80 -7.61
CA ARG A 193 -2.67 20.69 -7.94
C ARG A 193 -1.39 20.30 -7.20
N GLN A 194 -1.51 19.98 -5.92
CA GLN A 194 -0.41 19.58 -5.05
C GLN A 194 0.15 18.22 -5.49
N MET A 195 -0.72 17.27 -5.80
CA MET A 195 -0.34 15.97 -6.37
C MET A 195 0.48 16.14 -7.66
N LEU A 196 0.04 17.01 -8.58
CA LEU A 196 0.78 17.27 -9.81
C LEU A 196 2.13 17.96 -9.57
N ALA A 197 2.20 18.86 -8.59
CA ALA A 197 3.44 19.53 -8.21
C ALA A 197 4.46 18.52 -7.64
N ALA A 198 4.04 17.67 -6.70
CA ALA A 198 4.86 16.63 -6.11
C ALA A 198 5.37 15.62 -7.17
N ALA A 199 4.50 15.17 -8.08
CA ALA A 199 4.89 14.27 -9.16
C ALA A 199 5.93 14.89 -10.11
N ARG A 200 5.79 16.19 -10.43
CA ARG A 200 6.77 16.93 -11.23
C ARG A 200 8.11 17.09 -10.50
N GLU A 201 8.05 17.35 -9.21
CA GLU A 201 9.24 17.48 -8.35
C GLU A 201 10.01 16.16 -8.31
N ARG A 202 9.33 15.05 -7.98
CA ARG A 202 9.92 13.70 -8.05
C ARG A 202 10.55 13.42 -9.41
N GLY A 203 9.87 13.75 -10.51
CA GLY A 203 10.39 13.55 -11.86
C GLY A 203 11.71 14.30 -12.16
N ARG A 204 12.07 15.32 -11.38
CA ARG A 204 13.37 16.01 -11.46
C ARG A 204 14.47 15.29 -10.67
N HIS A 205 14.10 14.52 -9.64
CA HIS A 205 15.02 13.81 -8.75
C HIS A 205 15.20 12.33 -9.13
N GLU A 206 14.23 11.72 -9.82
CA GLU A 206 14.36 10.34 -10.29
C GLU A 206 15.38 10.23 -11.44
N PRO A 207 16.32 9.28 -11.36
CA PRO A 207 17.26 9.05 -12.44
C PRO A 207 16.53 8.55 -13.69
N ARG A 208 16.96 9.04 -14.86
CA ARG A 208 16.45 8.55 -16.14
C ARG A 208 17.00 7.16 -16.41
N LEU A 209 16.10 6.22 -16.72
CA LEU A 209 16.50 4.88 -17.15
C LEU A 209 16.98 4.92 -18.61
N MET A 210 18.25 4.55 -18.83
CA MET A 210 18.77 4.37 -20.18
C MET A 210 18.28 3.03 -20.76
N GLY A 211 17.75 3.06 -21.98
CA GLY A 211 17.32 1.85 -22.69
C GLY A 211 16.09 1.14 -22.13
N ARG A 212 15.41 1.71 -21.12
CA ARG A 212 14.18 1.15 -20.54
C ARG A 212 13.09 2.21 -20.40
N ARG A 213 11.84 1.80 -20.69
CA ARG A 213 10.65 2.63 -20.54
C ARG A 213 9.60 1.91 -19.70
N ALA A 214 8.92 2.67 -18.84
CA ALA A 214 7.76 2.22 -18.10
C ALA A 214 6.72 3.34 -18.13
N ALA A 215 5.51 3.04 -18.61
CA ALA A 215 4.42 4.00 -18.73
C ALA A 215 3.09 3.41 -18.26
N ALA A 216 2.27 4.22 -17.58
CA ALA A 216 0.92 3.82 -17.19
C ALA A 216 -0.11 4.77 -17.80
N PRO A 217 -0.39 4.65 -19.10
CA PRO A 217 -1.36 5.51 -19.75
C PRO A 217 -2.75 5.29 -19.17
N VAL A 218 -3.51 6.38 -19.01
CA VAL A 218 -4.94 6.29 -18.71
C VAL A 218 -5.65 5.79 -19.97
N GLY A 219 -6.16 4.57 -19.95
CA GLY A 219 -6.94 4.03 -21.06
C GLY A 219 -8.37 4.60 -21.06
N PRO A 220 -9.12 4.52 -22.18
CA PRO A 220 -10.52 4.90 -22.19
C PRO A 220 -11.39 3.83 -21.51
N PRO A 221 -12.61 4.19 -21.05
CA PRO A 221 -13.64 3.21 -20.74
C PRO A 221 -13.88 2.28 -21.93
N ARG A 222 -13.88 0.97 -21.70
CA ARG A 222 -14.16 -0.03 -22.76
C ARG A 222 -14.81 -1.28 -22.20
N PHE A 223 -15.53 -2.01 -23.03
CA PHE A 223 -15.86 -3.39 -22.70
C PHE A 223 -14.61 -4.26 -22.87
N ALA A 224 -14.29 -5.07 -21.86
CA ALA A 224 -13.14 -5.95 -21.83
C ALA A 224 -13.60 -7.42 -21.91
N PRO A 225 -13.71 -8.02 -23.11
CA PRO A 225 -14.19 -9.40 -23.28
C PRO A 225 -13.33 -10.43 -22.54
N GLU A 226 -12.04 -10.16 -22.35
CA GLU A 226 -11.09 -10.98 -21.60
C GLU A 226 -11.49 -11.20 -20.13
N VAL A 227 -12.27 -10.29 -19.55
CA VAL A 227 -12.78 -10.39 -18.17
C VAL A 227 -14.30 -10.33 -18.08
N GLY A 228 -14.99 -10.19 -19.22
CA GLY A 228 -16.46 -10.15 -19.31
C GLY A 228 -17.09 -8.98 -18.55
N ALA A 229 -16.43 -7.81 -18.55
CA ALA A 229 -16.85 -6.63 -17.79
C ALA A 229 -16.51 -5.32 -18.50
N TRP A 230 -17.16 -4.23 -18.08
CA TRP A 230 -16.76 -2.88 -18.45
C TRP A 230 -15.54 -2.47 -17.62
N ALA A 231 -14.47 -2.10 -18.33
CA ALA A 231 -13.25 -1.56 -17.77
C ALA A 231 -13.36 -0.04 -17.68
N LEU A 232 -13.39 0.48 -16.47
CA LEU A 232 -13.41 1.91 -16.18
C LEU A 232 -12.07 2.34 -15.59
N PRO A 233 -11.42 3.40 -16.08
CA PRO A 233 -10.15 3.85 -15.51
C PRO A 233 -10.32 4.14 -14.03
N LEU A 234 -9.45 3.56 -13.22
CA LEU A 234 -9.50 3.69 -11.77
C LEU A 234 -8.35 4.60 -11.32
N PRO A 235 -8.64 5.85 -10.87
CA PRO A 235 -7.61 6.85 -10.56
C PRO A 235 -7.05 6.65 -9.14
N THR A 236 -6.37 5.54 -8.91
CA THR A 236 -5.70 5.19 -7.65
C THR A 236 -4.19 5.40 -7.74
N ILE A 237 -3.47 5.15 -6.63
CA ILE A 237 -2.00 5.23 -6.58
C ILE A 237 -1.32 4.04 -7.28
N ASP A 238 -2.04 2.93 -7.49
CA ASP A 238 -1.49 1.65 -7.98
C ASP A 238 -0.66 1.76 -9.26
N PRO A 239 -1.07 2.52 -10.29
CA PRO A 239 -0.25 2.67 -11.49
C PRO A 239 1.14 3.25 -11.17
N GLN A 240 1.24 4.18 -10.22
CA GLN A 240 2.51 4.78 -9.83
C GLN A 240 3.41 3.77 -9.12
N ILE A 241 2.86 2.95 -8.23
CA ILE A 241 3.60 1.91 -7.51
C ILE A 241 4.09 0.84 -8.50
N VAL A 242 3.22 0.33 -9.38
CA VAL A 242 3.59 -0.64 -10.41
C VAL A 242 4.68 -0.09 -11.34
N LEU A 243 4.60 1.19 -11.72
CA LEU A 243 5.65 1.81 -12.53
C LEU A 243 6.99 1.91 -11.82
N ARG A 244 7.00 2.20 -10.52
CA ARG A 244 8.24 2.22 -9.73
C ARG A 244 8.87 0.81 -9.68
N SER A 245 8.07 -0.22 -9.48
CA SER A 245 8.51 -1.63 -9.60
C SER A 245 9.07 -1.94 -10.98
N ALA A 246 8.35 -1.55 -12.03
CA ALA A 246 8.78 -1.77 -13.41
C ALA A 246 10.10 -1.06 -13.73
N ARG A 247 10.30 0.16 -13.22
CA ARG A 247 11.54 0.91 -13.37
C ARG A 247 12.71 0.22 -12.65
N ALA A 248 12.50 -0.28 -11.44
CA ALA A 248 13.53 -0.90 -10.63
C ALA A 248 13.91 -2.33 -11.07
N LEU A 249 12.95 -3.12 -11.58
CA LEU A 249 13.15 -4.54 -11.87
C LEU A 249 13.35 -4.79 -13.38
N PRO A 250 14.51 -5.30 -13.83
CA PRO A 250 14.77 -5.64 -15.24
C PRO A 250 13.75 -6.63 -15.81
N ARG A 251 13.12 -7.42 -14.94
CA ARG A 251 12.14 -8.46 -15.30
C ARG A 251 10.94 -7.93 -16.08
N TYR A 252 10.63 -6.63 -15.97
CA TYR A 252 9.54 -5.97 -16.68
C TYR A 252 9.87 -5.65 -18.14
N GLY A 253 11.08 -5.98 -18.60
CA GLY A 253 11.50 -5.79 -19.98
C GLY A 253 11.99 -4.37 -20.30
N PRO A 254 12.36 -4.11 -21.57
CA PRO A 254 12.84 -2.82 -22.05
C PRO A 254 11.72 -1.79 -22.27
N ASP A 255 10.47 -2.21 -22.51
CA ASP A 255 9.33 -1.32 -22.68
C ASP A 255 8.10 -1.93 -22.00
N PHE A 256 7.72 -1.38 -20.86
CA PHE A 256 6.62 -1.86 -20.03
C PHE A 256 5.45 -0.87 -20.04
N ARG A 257 4.24 -1.38 -20.26
CA ARG A 257 3.00 -0.59 -20.15
C ARG A 257 2.01 -1.21 -19.20
N TYR A 258 1.45 -0.40 -18.30
CA TYR A 258 0.42 -0.81 -17.37
C TYR A 258 -0.86 0.00 -17.51
N ARG A 259 -2.02 -0.64 -17.49
CA ARG A 259 -3.32 0.05 -17.39
C ARG A 259 -4.10 -0.50 -16.21
N HIS A 260 -4.82 0.37 -15.52
CA HIS A 260 -5.51 0.02 -14.28
C HIS A 260 -6.98 0.38 -14.37
N TYR A 261 -7.84 -0.62 -14.19
CA TYR A 261 -9.26 -0.52 -14.40
C TYR A 261 -10.05 -1.09 -13.23
N ALA A 262 -11.16 -0.45 -12.89
CA ALA A 262 -12.28 -1.09 -12.21
C ALA A 262 -13.07 -1.94 -13.23
N ALA A 263 -13.42 -3.17 -12.85
CA ALA A 263 -14.24 -4.07 -13.67
C ALA A 263 -15.68 -4.09 -13.16
N VAL A 264 -16.60 -3.53 -13.97
CA VAL A 264 -18.02 -3.40 -13.65
C VAL A 264 -18.85 -4.23 -14.62
N ARG A 265 -19.59 -5.22 -14.11
CA ARG A 265 -20.35 -6.15 -14.97
C ARG A 265 -21.57 -5.52 -15.64
N ARG A 266 -22.15 -4.48 -15.05
CA ARG A 266 -23.41 -3.86 -15.50
C ARG A 266 -23.16 -2.45 -16.04
N LEU A 267 -23.50 -2.21 -17.31
CA LEU A 267 -23.32 -0.91 -17.96
C LEU A 267 -23.99 0.26 -17.23
N PRO A 268 -25.25 0.16 -16.72
CA PRO A 268 -25.86 1.26 -15.97
C PRO A 268 -25.08 1.63 -14.70
N VAL A 269 -24.50 0.64 -14.01
CA VAL A 269 -23.64 0.87 -12.84
C VAL A 269 -22.34 1.54 -13.26
N ALA A 270 -21.78 1.16 -14.40
CA ALA A 270 -20.57 1.78 -14.93
C ALA A 270 -20.80 3.27 -15.26
N VAL A 271 -21.87 3.59 -15.98
CA VAL A 271 -22.22 4.97 -16.35
C VAL A 271 -22.55 5.80 -15.09
N GLY A 272 -23.39 5.27 -14.20
CA GLY A 272 -23.75 5.94 -12.95
C GLY A 272 -22.55 6.17 -12.03
N GLY A 273 -21.62 5.21 -11.96
CA GLY A 273 -20.39 5.32 -11.17
C GLY A 273 -19.48 6.45 -11.64
N VAL A 274 -19.24 6.56 -12.95
CA VAL A 274 -18.44 7.66 -13.53
C VAL A 274 -19.06 9.03 -13.20
N ALA A 275 -20.38 9.16 -13.38
CA ALA A 275 -21.09 10.40 -13.06
C ALA A 275 -21.03 10.75 -11.56
N ALA A 276 -21.14 9.75 -10.68
CA ALA A 276 -21.07 9.93 -9.24
C ALA A 276 -19.68 10.39 -8.79
N VAL A 277 -18.61 9.74 -9.27
CA VAL A 277 -17.23 10.12 -8.96
C VAL A 277 -16.92 11.53 -9.47
N GLY A 278 -17.32 11.86 -10.70
CA GLY A 278 -17.13 13.20 -11.27
C GLY A 278 -17.85 14.29 -10.45
N THR A 279 -19.10 14.03 -10.06
CA THR A 279 -19.88 14.95 -9.21
C THR A 279 -19.23 15.13 -7.83
N LEU A 280 -18.80 14.04 -7.18
CA LEU A 280 -18.12 14.10 -5.89
C LEU A 280 -16.79 14.86 -5.97
N ALA A 281 -15.99 14.62 -7.01
CA ALA A 281 -14.71 15.31 -7.22
C ALA A 281 -14.91 16.82 -7.44
N ALA A 282 -15.93 17.21 -8.20
CA ALA A 282 -16.30 18.61 -8.39
C ALA A 282 -16.80 19.26 -7.09
N ALA A 283 -17.67 18.57 -6.34
CA ALA A 283 -18.16 19.04 -5.05
C ALA A 283 -17.03 19.19 -4.01
N ALA A 284 -16.04 18.28 -4.02
CA ALA A 284 -14.88 18.35 -3.13
C ALA A 284 -13.99 19.60 -3.36
N GLN A 285 -14.05 20.22 -4.55
CA GLN A 285 -13.35 21.48 -4.82
C GLN A 285 -13.96 22.67 -4.09
N LEU A 286 -15.24 22.59 -3.70
CA LEU A 286 -15.95 23.67 -3.03
C LEU A 286 -15.81 23.50 -1.51
N PRO A 287 -15.12 24.42 -0.80
CA PRO A 287 -14.93 24.32 0.64
C PRO A 287 -16.22 24.09 1.46
N PRO A 288 -17.36 24.77 1.20
CA PRO A 288 -18.58 24.53 1.98
C PRO A 288 -19.19 23.13 1.72
N ALA A 289 -19.19 22.67 0.47
CA ALA A 289 -19.70 21.33 0.13
C ALA A 289 -18.80 20.23 0.70
N ARG A 290 -17.47 20.41 0.66
CA ARG A 290 -16.52 19.47 1.25
C ARG A 290 -16.68 19.36 2.77
N ARG A 291 -16.83 20.49 3.47
CA ARG A 291 -17.09 20.49 4.93
C ARG A 291 -18.37 19.74 5.24
N TRP A 292 -19.46 20.07 4.55
CA TRP A 292 -20.75 19.40 4.72
C TRP A 292 -20.68 17.88 4.48
N LEU A 293 -19.98 17.44 3.43
CA LEU A 293 -19.78 16.01 3.15
C LEU A 293 -18.94 15.32 4.24
N SER A 294 -17.89 15.98 4.72
CA SER A 294 -16.98 15.43 5.74
C SER A 294 -17.64 15.34 7.11
N ASP A 295 -18.43 16.35 7.49
CA ASP A 295 -19.10 16.43 8.80
C ASP A 295 -20.18 15.34 8.99
N ARG A 296 -20.72 14.81 7.88
CA ARG A 296 -21.70 13.70 7.89
C ARG A 296 -21.06 12.32 7.95
N LEU A 297 -19.74 12.23 7.80
CA LEU A 297 -18.99 10.98 7.74
C LEU A 297 -17.96 10.96 8.86
N LYS A 298 -18.42 10.65 10.07
CA LYS A 298 -17.52 10.53 11.22
C LYS A 298 -16.53 9.38 11.01
N PRO A 299 -15.21 9.64 11.03
CA PRO A 299 -14.21 8.58 11.09
C PRO A 299 -14.31 7.86 12.44
N GLY A 300 -14.21 6.52 12.47
CA GLY A 300 -14.05 5.81 13.74
C GLY A 300 -14.56 4.38 13.78
N GLU A 301 -15.56 4.03 12.98
CA GLU A 301 -16.14 2.69 12.95
C GLU A 301 -16.03 2.11 11.53
N GLY A 302 -15.24 1.04 11.39
CA GLY A 302 -15.24 0.24 10.18
C GLY A 302 -16.50 -0.64 10.09
N PRO A 303 -16.72 -1.34 8.96
CA PRO A 303 -17.86 -2.22 8.79
C PRO A 303 -17.88 -3.35 9.82
N SER A 304 -19.07 -3.86 10.14
CA SER A 304 -19.24 -4.98 11.08
C SER A 304 -18.49 -6.24 10.64
N ALA A 305 -18.08 -7.09 11.58
CA ALA A 305 -17.36 -8.32 11.29
C ALA A 305 -18.13 -9.25 10.32
N GLN A 306 -19.45 -9.35 10.48
CA GLN A 306 -20.30 -10.14 9.57
C GLN A 306 -20.27 -9.60 8.13
N LYS A 307 -20.19 -8.28 7.97
CA LYS A 307 -20.13 -7.64 6.66
C LYS A 307 -18.78 -7.91 6.00
N ARG A 308 -17.68 -7.74 6.75
CA ARG A 308 -16.33 -8.06 6.27
C ARG A 308 -16.18 -9.53 5.86
N ALA A 309 -16.73 -10.45 6.65
CA ALA A 309 -16.71 -11.88 6.34
C ALA A 309 -17.40 -12.27 5.02
N ARG A 310 -18.28 -11.41 4.48
CA ARG A 310 -18.94 -11.60 3.17
C ARG A 310 -18.27 -10.84 2.04
N SER A 311 -17.41 -9.86 2.36
CA SER A 311 -16.68 -9.07 1.38
C SER A 311 -15.61 -9.92 0.69
N TRP A 312 -15.31 -9.58 -0.56
CA TRP A 312 -14.23 -10.21 -1.31
C TRP A 312 -13.61 -9.23 -2.32
N PHE A 313 -12.42 -9.58 -2.80
CA PHE A 313 -11.81 -8.94 -3.96
C PHE A 313 -11.25 -9.96 -4.95
N SER A 314 -11.20 -9.54 -6.22
CA SER A 314 -10.46 -10.22 -7.27
C SER A 314 -9.82 -9.17 -8.18
N VAL A 315 -8.53 -9.31 -8.43
CA VAL A 315 -7.79 -8.52 -9.40
C VAL A 315 -7.28 -9.46 -10.48
N ARG A 316 -7.78 -9.29 -11.71
CA ARG A 316 -7.29 -10.04 -12.87
C ARG A 316 -6.27 -9.21 -13.63
N PHE A 317 -5.21 -9.85 -14.07
CA PHE A 317 -4.18 -9.22 -14.88
C PHE A 317 -4.10 -9.93 -16.21
N VAL A 318 -4.19 -9.17 -17.30
CA VAL A 318 -3.99 -9.67 -18.66
C VAL A 318 -2.66 -9.14 -19.15
N GLY A 319 -1.67 -10.03 -19.18
CA GLY A 319 -0.31 -9.75 -19.60
C GLY A 319 -0.02 -10.27 -21.00
N GLU A 320 0.66 -9.48 -21.82
CA GLU A 320 1.06 -9.82 -23.19
C GLU A 320 2.52 -9.43 -23.44
N GLY A 321 3.25 -10.27 -24.18
CA GLY A 321 4.63 -10.00 -24.57
C GLY A 321 5.31 -11.17 -25.26
N GLY A 322 6.16 -10.90 -26.25
CA GLY A 322 6.93 -11.93 -26.97
C GLY A 322 6.06 -13.02 -27.61
N GLY A 323 4.86 -12.67 -28.09
CA GLY A 323 3.91 -13.61 -28.69
C GLY A 323 3.10 -14.45 -27.69
N ARG A 324 3.27 -14.24 -26.38
CA ARG A 324 2.54 -14.96 -25.33
C ARG A 324 1.52 -14.06 -24.65
N ARG A 325 0.37 -14.64 -24.29
CA ARG A 325 -0.64 -13.99 -23.46
C ARG A 325 -0.94 -14.83 -22.21
N VAL A 326 -1.05 -14.17 -21.06
CA VAL A 326 -1.40 -14.81 -19.79
C VAL A 326 -2.47 -14.01 -19.09
N CYS A 327 -3.43 -14.71 -18.50
CA CYS A 327 -4.36 -14.12 -17.53
C CYS A 327 -4.03 -14.69 -16.16
N THR A 328 -3.75 -13.83 -15.20
CA THR A 328 -3.55 -14.21 -13.79
C THR A 328 -4.64 -13.57 -12.92
N GLU A 329 -4.78 -14.08 -11.70
CA GLU A 329 -5.73 -13.56 -10.73
C GLU A 329 -5.10 -13.54 -9.35
N VAL A 330 -5.31 -12.42 -8.64
CA VAL A 330 -5.07 -12.27 -7.21
C VAL A 330 -6.41 -12.07 -6.53
N ALA A 331 -6.77 -12.92 -5.57
CA ALA A 331 -8.07 -12.87 -4.92
C ALA A 331 -8.00 -13.15 -3.41
N GLY A 332 -8.90 -12.55 -2.64
CA GLY A 332 -8.96 -12.68 -1.19
C GLY A 332 -10.31 -12.25 -0.62
N GLY A 333 -10.38 -12.14 0.71
CA GLY A 333 -11.54 -11.68 1.47
C GLY A 333 -11.72 -10.16 1.42
N ASP A 334 -12.10 -9.57 2.55
CA ASP A 334 -12.41 -8.14 2.66
C ASP A 334 -11.22 -7.24 2.31
N PRO A 335 -11.26 -6.49 1.19
CA PRO A 335 -10.13 -5.67 0.77
C PRO A 335 -9.87 -4.48 1.69
N GLY A 336 -10.93 -3.89 2.25
CA GLY A 336 -10.83 -2.63 2.99
C GLY A 336 -10.17 -2.74 4.35
N TYR A 337 -10.25 -3.90 5.00
CA TYR A 337 -9.84 -4.04 6.41
C TYR A 337 -9.12 -5.36 6.69
N ASP A 338 -9.79 -6.52 6.58
CA ASP A 338 -9.19 -7.78 7.05
C ASP A 338 -8.00 -8.18 6.17
N GLU A 339 -8.13 -8.09 4.83
CA GLU A 339 -7.01 -8.34 3.92
C GLU A 339 -5.98 -7.22 3.96
N THR A 340 -6.39 -5.97 4.19
CA THR A 340 -5.43 -4.87 4.37
C THR A 340 -4.57 -5.09 5.62
N ALA A 341 -5.16 -5.44 6.76
CA ALA A 341 -4.44 -5.71 8.00
C ALA A 341 -3.50 -6.92 7.86
N LYS A 342 -3.97 -7.99 7.21
CA LYS A 342 -3.14 -9.16 6.86
C LYS A 342 -1.97 -8.79 5.97
N MET A 343 -2.22 -8.10 4.85
CA MET A 343 -1.17 -7.69 3.91
C MET A 343 -0.12 -6.81 4.58
N PHE A 344 -0.56 -5.91 5.46
CA PHE A 344 0.30 -5.01 6.19
C PHE A 344 1.16 -5.73 7.23
N ALA A 345 0.56 -6.63 8.01
CA ALA A 345 1.26 -7.47 8.96
C ALA A 345 2.26 -8.41 8.27
N GLU A 346 1.87 -9.06 7.17
CA GLU A 346 2.75 -9.95 6.42
C GLU A 346 3.92 -9.20 5.76
N ALA A 347 3.71 -7.97 5.31
CA ALA A 347 4.80 -7.10 4.84
C ALA A 347 5.78 -6.74 5.98
N ALA A 348 5.27 -6.42 7.16
CA ALA A 348 6.09 -6.16 8.35
C ALA A 348 6.91 -7.40 8.75
N LEU A 349 6.26 -8.57 8.76
CA LEU A 349 6.89 -9.85 9.08
C LEU A 349 7.95 -10.24 8.03
N ALA A 350 7.69 -10.02 6.74
CA ALA A 350 8.67 -10.27 5.68
C ALA A 350 9.95 -9.45 5.91
N LEU A 351 9.83 -8.15 6.20
CA LEU A 351 11.00 -7.29 6.44
C LEU A 351 11.78 -7.66 7.70
N ALA A 352 11.09 -8.17 8.72
CA ALA A 352 11.70 -8.55 10.00
C ALA A 352 12.32 -9.95 10.00
N CYS A 353 11.71 -10.91 9.29
CA CYS A 353 11.98 -12.35 9.48
C CYS A 353 12.56 -13.04 8.25
N ASP A 354 12.34 -12.53 7.04
CA ASP A 354 12.69 -13.24 5.82
C ASP A 354 14.03 -12.76 5.25
N ASP A 355 14.67 -13.60 4.45
CA ASP A 355 15.83 -13.21 3.63
C ASP A 355 15.34 -12.45 2.40
N LEU A 356 15.78 -11.21 2.25
CA LEU A 356 15.26 -10.26 1.27
C LEU A 356 16.38 -9.65 0.43
N PRO A 357 16.12 -9.26 -0.83
CA PRO A 357 17.10 -8.57 -1.65
C PRO A 357 17.68 -7.32 -0.96
N PRO A 358 19.00 -7.08 -1.09
CA PRO A 358 19.66 -5.92 -0.49
C PRO A 358 19.16 -4.64 -1.17
N THR A 359 18.25 -3.94 -0.50
CA THR A 359 17.55 -2.75 -1.00
C THR A 359 17.53 -1.68 0.06
N ALA A 360 17.50 -0.42 -0.37
CA ALA A 360 17.42 0.76 0.49
C ALA A 360 16.78 1.93 -0.27
N GLY A 361 16.43 2.99 0.45
CA GLY A 361 15.66 4.11 -0.10
C GLY A 361 14.17 3.81 -0.18
N GLN A 362 13.45 4.60 -0.97
CA GLN A 362 12.05 4.32 -1.24
C GLN A 362 11.94 3.16 -2.25
N VAL A 363 11.28 2.07 -1.82
CA VAL A 363 11.17 0.83 -2.58
C VAL A 363 9.74 0.29 -2.50
N THR A 364 9.32 -0.44 -3.53
CA THR A 364 7.98 -1.03 -3.60
C THR A 364 7.98 -2.44 -3.02
N THR A 365 6.78 -2.99 -2.82
CA THR A 365 6.62 -4.36 -2.30
C THR A 365 7.21 -5.41 -3.23
N ALA A 366 7.08 -5.25 -4.55
CA ALA A 366 7.69 -6.16 -5.52
C ALA A 366 9.22 -6.10 -5.52
N VAL A 367 9.80 -4.91 -5.29
CA VAL A 367 11.26 -4.71 -5.27
C VAL A 367 11.89 -5.22 -3.97
N ALA A 368 11.29 -4.89 -2.83
CA ALA A 368 11.84 -5.19 -1.52
C ALA A 368 11.57 -6.63 -1.07
N MET A 369 10.42 -7.20 -1.46
CA MET A 369 9.96 -8.48 -0.92
C MET A 369 9.57 -9.49 -1.99
N GLY A 370 8.92 -9.06 -3.09
CA GLY A 370 8.59 -9.90 -4.25
C GLY A 370 8.03 -11.28 -3.84
N ASP A 371 8.78 -12.33 -4.18
CA ASP A 371 8.42 -13.72 -3.90
C ASP A 371 8.23 -14.05 -2.42
N ALA A 372 8.99 -13.42 -1.51
CA ALA A 372 8.88 -13.66 -0.07
C ALA A 372 7.49 -13.25 0.44
N LEU A 373 7.06 -12.02 0.09
CA LEU A 373 5.73 -11.54 0.47
C LEU A 373 4.62 -12.28 -0.29
N THR A 374 4.79 -12.60 -1.57
CA THR A 374 3.82 -13.44 -2.31
C THR A 374 3.64 -14.81 -1.64
N GLY A 375 4.73 -15.45 -1.20
CA GLY A 375 4.70 -16.73 -0.50
C GLY A 375 3.99 -16.64 0.85
N ARG A 376 4.26 -15.60 1.64
CA ARG A 376 3.55 -15.30 2.90
C ARG A 376 2.06 -15.12 2.70
N LEU A 377 1.67 -14.23 1.80
CA LEU A 377 0.27 -13.96 1.49
C LEU A 377 -0.47 -15.22 1.00
N THR A 378 0.21 -16.07 0.21
CA THR A 378 -0.35 -17.35 -0.24
C THR A 378 -0.62 -18.28 0.93
N ARG A 379 0.29 -18.41 1.90
CA ARG A 379 0.08 -19.18 3.13
C ARG A 379 -1.03 -18.57 4.00
N ALA A 380 -1.17 -17.25 4.00
CA ALA A 380 -2.22 -16.51 4.70
C ALA A 380 -3.57 -16.48 3.96
N GLY A 381 -3.71 -17.24 2.87
CA GLY A 381 -4.98 -17.45 2.17
C GLY A 381 -5.29 -16.49 1.02
N VAL A 382 -4.38 -15.57 0.67
CA VAL A 382 -4.49 -14.76 -0.56
C VAL A 382 -4.11 -15.62 -1.75
N ARG A 383 -5.00 -15.72 -2.74
CA ARG A 383 -4.81 -16.63 -3.87
C ARG A 383 -4.10 -15.93 -5.01
N PHE A 384 -2.92 -16.41 -5.39
CA PHE A 384 -2.25 -16.06 -6.65
C PHE A 384 -2.37 -17.24 -7.61
N ARG A 385 -2.97 -17.04 -8.80
CA ARG A 385 -3.10 -18.13 -9.78
C ARG A 385 -2.99 -17.66 -11.22
N VAL A 386 -2.60 -18.59 -12.09
CA VAL A 386 -2.73 -18.42 -13.54
C VAL A 386 -4.13 -18.89 -13.94
N ALA A 387 -4.96 -17.96 -14.44
CA ALA A 387 -6.33 -18.26 -14.88
C ALA A 387 -6.37 -18.83 -16.31
N SER A 388 -5.48 -18.38 -17.20
CA SER A 388 -5.32 -18.97 -18.55
C SER A 388 -3.97 -18.58 -19.19
N ARG A 389 -3.53 -19.36 -20.17
CA ARG A 389 -2.37 -19.10 -21.03
C ARG A 389 -2.80 -19.27 -22.50
N ARG A 390 -2.36 -18.37 -23.38
CA ARG A 390 -2.56 -18.47 -24.82
C ARG A 390 -1.29 -18.10 -25.57
#